data_AF-A0A955PMA0-F1
#
_entry.id   AF-A0A955PMA0-F1
#
_cell.length_a   1.000
_cell.length_b   1.000
_cell.length_c   1.000
_cell.angle_alpha   90.00
_cell.angle_beta   90.00
_cell.angle_gamma   90.00
#
_symmetry.space_group_name_H-M   'P 1'
#
loop_
_entity.id
_entity.type
_entity.pdbx_description
1 polymer ?
#
loop_
_entity_poly.entity_id
_entity_poly.type
_entity_poly.pdbx_seq_one_letter_code
_entity_poly.pdbx_strand_id
1 'polypeptide(L)'
;MAIPEILLDRQVVDLRDWTGNRKDGDWLRLIERLRSVLGSTTSKNVGRSPEGMVRIPKGPFLYGDEKREVTINHDYYMDVYPVTNGAYRKFIEGSGYENQTYWSEEGWQWRTSETITKPRFWDDERFNGPDQPVVGVSYYEAEAYAKWAGKRLPTEQEWEKAARGTDGRKYPWG
;
A
#
# COMPACT_ATOMS: atom_id res chain seq x y z
N MET A 1 16.12 1.74 -34.55
CA MET A 1 14.96 2.00 -33.69
C MET A 1 14.75 0.72 -32.89
N ALA A 2 15.13 0.74 -31.61
CA ALA A 2 15.19 -0.43 -30.73
C ALA A 2 13.95 -0.50 -29.85
N ILE A 3 13.35 -1.68 -29.73
CA ILE A 3 12.28 -2.06 -28.80
C ILE A 3 12.75 -3.37 -28.15
N PRO A 4 12.61 -3.55 -26.82
CA PRO A 4 13.51 -4.38 -26.05
C PRO A 4 13.23 -5.88 -26.16
N GLU A 5 14.33 -6.63 -26.19
CA GLU A 5 14.46 -8.07 -26.08
C GLU A 5 14.02 -8.51 -24.67
N ILE A 6 12.88 -9.21 -24.55
CA ILE A 6 12.57 -9.99 -23.34
C ILE A 6 13.32 -11.32 -23.49
N LEU A 7 14.50 -11.38 -22.87
CA LEU A 7 15.23 -12.62 -22.64
C LEU A 7 14.47 -13.45 -21.59
N LEU A 8 13.64 -14.37 -22.06
CA LEU A 8 13.22 -15.55 -21.29
C LEU A 8 13.98 -16.76 -21.81
N ASP A 9 14.53 -17.49 -20.85
CA ASP A 9 15.51 -18.56 -20.98
C ASP A 9 15.07 -19.70 -21.95
N ARG A 10 15.89 -19.90 -22.99
CA ARG A 10 16.24 -21.19 -23.63
C ARG A 10 15.19 -22.16 -24.18
N GLN A 11 14.09 -21.70 -24.80
CA GLN A 11 13.48 -22.49 -25.90
C GLN A 11 12.94 -21.57 -27.01
N VAL A 12 13.53 -21.65 -28.20
CA VAL A 12 13.04 -20.97 -29.40
C VAL A 12 11.79 -21.69 -29.89
N VAL A 13 10.62 -21.10 -29.72
CA VAL A 13 9.43 -21.49 -30.47
C VAL A 13 9.43 -20.66 -31.75
N ASP A 14 9.82 -21.28 -32.87
CA ASP A 14 9.73 -20.64 -34.18
C ASP A 14 8.25 -20.54 -34.59
N LEU A 15 7.70 -19.32 -34.55
CA LEU A 15 6.31 -19.04 -34.90
C LEU A 15 6.11 -18.76 -36.40
N ARG A 16 7.10 -19.04 -37.26
CA ARG A 16 7.05 -18.74 -38.70
C ARG A 16 6.24 -19.73 -39.55
N ASP A 17 5.89 -20.91 -39.04
CA ASP A 17 5.13 -21.91 -39.82
C ASP A 17 3.61 -21.66 -39.83
N TRP A 18 3.12 -20.61 -39.18
CA TRP A 18 1.68 -20.38 -39.07
C TRP A 18 1.15 -19.39 -40.12
N THR A 19 1.18 -19.80 -41.39
CA THR A 19 0.41 -19.17 -42.46
C THR A 19 -0.39 -20.22 -43.23
N GLY A 20 -1.63 -20.49 -42.80
CA GLY A 20 -2.46 -21.44 -43.53
C GLY A 20 -3.82 -21.74 -42.91
N ASN A 21 -4.81 -20.94 -43.28
CA ASN A 21 -6.23 -21.30 -43.44
C ASN A 21 -7.00 -21.79 -42.19
N ARG A 22 -7.91 -20.93 -41.72
CA ARG A 22 -8.78 -21.13 -40.55
C ARG A 22 -9.85 -22.20 -40.79
N LYS A 23 -10.08 -23.03 -39.77
CA LYS A 23 -11.43 -23.50 -39.42
C LYS A 23 -11.64 -23.31 -37.92
N ASP A 24 -12.81 -22.82 -37.56
CA ASP A 24 -13.21 -22.50 -36.20
C ASP A 24 -13.25 -23.77 -35.33
N GLY A 25 -12.58 -23.72 -34.18
CA GLY A 25 -12.53 -24.82 -33.20
C GLY A 25 -11.12 -25.17 -32.68
N ASP A 26 -10.07 -24.72 -33.35
CA ASP A 26 -8.68 -25.13 -33.02
C ASP A 26 -7.97 -24.22 -32.00
N TRP A 27 -8.60 -23.10 -31.63
CA TRP A 27 -8.07 -22.16 -30.62
C TRP A 27 -8.05 -22.73 -29.19
N LEU A 28 -9.04 -23.56 -28.84
CA LEU A 28 -9.10 -24.18 -27.51
C LEU A 28 -8.04 -25.26 -27.35
N ARG A 29 -7.76 -26.03 -28.42
CA ARG A 29 -6.68 -27.03 -28.44
C ARG A 29 -5.30 -26.38 -28.39
N LEU A 30 -5.12 -25.22 -29.03
CA LEU A 30 -3.90 -24.42 -28.91
C LEU A 30 -3.69 -23.93 -27.47
N ILE A 31 -4.75 -23.45 -26.80
CA ILE A 31 -4.68 -23.01 -25.39
C ILE A 31 -4.36 -24.19 -24.48
N GLU A 32 -4.98 -25.35 -24.67
CA GLU A 32 -4.68 -26.56 -23.88
C GLU A 32 -3.25 -27.06 -24.10
N ARG A 33 -2.76 -27.03 -25.35
CA ARG A 33 -1.39 -27.44 -25.69
C ARG A 33 -0.35 -26.45 -25.17
N LEU A 34 -0.64 -25.14 -25.20
CA LEU A 34 0.20 -24.12 -24.58
C LEU A 34 0.21 -24.26 -23.04
N ARG A 35 -0.94 -24.54 -22.40
CA ARG A 35 -1.01 -24.83 -20.96
C ARG A 35 -0.24 -26.10 -20.57
N SER A 36 -0.25 -27.11 -21.44
CA SER A 36 0.50 -28.36 -21.25
C SER A 36 2.01 -28.17 -21.38
N VAL A 37 2.46 -27.36 -22.35
CA VAL A 37 3.90 -27.12 -22.60
C VAL A 37 4.48 -26.11 -21.61
N LEU A 38 3.73 -25.08 -21.23
CA LEU A 38 4.21 -24.05 -20.30
C LEU A 38 4.11 -24.47 -18.82
N GLY A 39 3.58 -25.67 -18.56
CA GLY A 39 3.14 -26.06 -17.24
C GLY A 39 2.10 -25.08 -16.69
N SER A 40 1.38 -25.46 -15.65
CA SER A 40 0.72 -24.46 -14.82
C SER A 40 1.80 -23.66 -14.08
N THR A 41 2.47 -22.74 -14.76
CA THR A 41 3.16 -21.64 -14.11
C THR A 41 2.06 -20.66 -13.67
N THR A 42 1.21 -21.13 -12.75
CA THR A 42 0.52 -20.28 -11.81
C THR A 42 1.64 -19.53 -11.13
N SER A 43 1.88 -18.30 -11.58
CA SER A 43 2.80 -17.33 -10.99
C SER A 43 2.71 -17.48 -9.47
N LYS A 44 3.70 -18.16 -8.89
CA LYS A 44 3.77 -18.37 -7.44
C LYS A 44 3.93 -16.99 -6.81
N ASN A 45 2.82 -16.49 -6.26
CA ASN A 45 2.75 -15.42 -5.28
C ASN A 45 3.76 -14.27 -5.48
N VAL A 46 3.51 -13.40 -6.46
CA VAL A 46 3.77 -11.98 -6.22
C VAL A 46 2.73 -11.59 -5.17
N GLY A 47 3.13 -11.60 -3.89
CA GLY A 47 2.24 -11.28 -2.78
C GLY A 47 1.49 -10.00 -3.12
N ARG A 48 0.17 -10.10 -3.30
CA ARG A 48 -0.64 -8.91 -3.56
C ARG A 48 -0.44 -7.98 -2.37
N SER A 49 -0.03 -6.74 -2.63
CA SER A 49 -0.01 -5.71 -1.60
C SER A 49 -1.39 -5.64 -0.93
N PRO A 50 -1.47 -5.36 0.37
CA PRO A 50 -2.74 -5.01 1.00
C PRO A 50 -3.45 -3.93 0.17
N GLU A 51 -4.77 -4.03 0.06
CA GLU A 51 -5.56 -3.11 -0.73
C GLU A 51 -5.29 -1.65 -0.30
N GLY A 52 -5.08 -0.77 -1.28
CA GLY A 52 -4.77 0.65 -1.03
C GLY A 52 -3.35 0.95 -0.54
N MET A 53 -2.48 -0.06 -0.40
CA MET A 53 -1.09 0.11 0.03
C MET A 53 -0.06 -0.19 -1.06
N VAL A 54 1.08 0.50 -0.98
CA VAL A 54 2.27 0.22 -1.79
C VAL A 54 3.38 -0.39 -0.94
N ARG A 55 4.09 -1.38 -1.49
CA ARG A 55 5.29 -1.94 -0.86
C ARG A 55 6.46 -0.98 -1.03
N ILE A 56 7.12 -0.64 0.06
CA ILE A 56 8.41 0.05 0.06
C ILE A 56 9.49 -0.97 0.43
N PRO A 57 10.43 -1.28 -0.50
CA PRO A 57 11.49 -2.25 -0.24
C PRO A 57 12.43 -1.78 0.87
N LYS A 58 12.96 -2.74 1.64
CA LYS A 58 14.11 -2.53 2.52
C LYS A 58 15.34 -2.03 1.74
N GLY A 59 16.28 -1.43 2.45
CA GLY A 59 17.54 -0.97 1.88
C GLY A 59 17.88 0.48 2.22
N PRO A 60 19.03 0.97 1.71
CA PRO A 60 19.54 2.30 2.00
C PRO A 60 18.68 3.38 1.35
N PHE A 61 18.68 4.57 1.95
CA PHE A 61 18.18 5.82 1.40
C PHE A 61 18.87 7.01 2.05
N LEU A 62 18.69 8.20 1.48
CA LEU A 62 19.21 9.45 2.01
C LEU A 62 18.14 10.11 2.90
N TYR A 63 18.44 10.25 4.19
CA TYR A 63 17.52 10.75 5.22
C TYR A 63 17.91 12.15 5.71
N GLY A 64 16.90 13.01 5.87
CA GLY A 64 17.05 14.37 6.37
C GLY A 64 17.73 15.32 5.37
N ASP A 65 17.86 16.58 5.78
CA ASP A 65 18.40 17.64 4.92
C ASP A 65 19.88 17.44 4.56
N GLU A 66 20.64 16.84 5.47
CA GLU A 66 22.06 16.50 5.28
C GLU A 66 22.27 15.27 4.37
N LYS A 67 21.19 14.62 3.91
CA LYS A 67 21.24 13.42 3.06
C LYS A 67 22.12 12.32 3.64
N ARG A 68 21.98 12.03 4.94
CA ARG A 68 22.73 10.96 5.59
C ARG A 68 22.21 9.60 5.11
N GLU A 69 23.10 8.69 4.78
CA GLU A 69 22.69 7.34 4.41
C GLU A 69 22.16 6.58 5.63
N VAL A 70 20.92 6.10 5.53
CA VAL A 70 20.25 5.28 6.55
C VAL A 70 19.69 4.04 5.87
N THR A 71 19.73 2.89 6.56
CA THR A 71 19.16 1.63 6.05
C THR A 71 17.95 1.19 6.86
N ILE A 72 16.83 1.01 6.19
CA ILE A 72 15.66 0.31 6.75
C ILE A 72 15.79 -1.17 6.43
N ASN A 73 15.81 -2.02 7.47
CA ASN A 73 16.17 -3.44 7.36
C ASN A 73 14.98 -4.38 7.05
N HIS A 74 13.78 -3.84 6.90
CA HIS A 74 12.55 -4.57 6.60
C HIS A 74 11.78 -3.90 5.46
N ASP A 75 11.06 -4.73 4.71
CA ASP A 75 10.03 -4.21 3.81
C ASP A 75 8.86 -3.73 4.64
N TYR A 76 8.17 -2.71 4.17
CA TYR A 76 6.92 -2.26 4.78
C TYR A 76 5.95 -1.85 3.70
N TYR A 77 4.70 -1.64 4.12
CA TYR A 77 3.63 -1.16 3.26
C TYR A 77 3.15 0.17 3.82
N MET A 78 2.83 1.10 2.93
CA MET A 78 2.27 2.40 3.30
C MET A 78 1.02 2.64 2.47
N ASP A 79 -0.02 3.20 3.10
CA ASP A 79 -1.22 3.62 2.38
C ASP A 79 -0.86 4.67 1.33
N VAL A 80 -1.45 4.55 0.14
CA VAL A 80 -1.22 5.51 -0.97
C VAL A 80 -1.92 6.85 -0.70
N TYR A 81 -2.98 6.82 0.11
CA TYR A 81 -3.76 8.00 0.50
C TYR A 81 -3.89 8.10 2.03
N PRO A 82 -4.06 9.31 2.57
CA PRO A 82 -4.44 9.49 3.97
C PRO A 82 -5.75 8.76 4.31
N VAL A 83 -5.92 8.45 5.60
CA VAL A 83 -7.18 7.89 6.13
C VAL A 83 -8.31 8.88 5.87
N THR A 84 -9.40 8.41 5.26
CA THR A 84 -10.57 9.24 4.97
C THR A 84 -11.55 9.29 6.14
N ASN A 85 -12.42 10.29 6.18
CA ASN A 85 -13.53 10.34 7.15
C ASN A 85 -14.44 9.12 7.04
N GLY A 86 -14.69 8.59 5.84
CA GLY A 86 -15.48 7.38 5.65
C GLY A 86 -14.84 6.14 6.27
N ALA A 87 -13.50 6.02 6.20
CA ALA A 87 -12.77 4.96 6.88
C ALA A 87 -12.76 5.16 8.41
N TYR A 88 -12.52 6.40 8.86
CA TYR A 88 -12.50 6.75 10.28
C TYR A 88 -13.88 6.60 10.95
N ARG A 89 -14.97 6.82 10.21
CA ARG A 89 -16.33 6.57 10.69
C ARG A 89 -16.53 5.12 11.12
N LYS A 90 -15.97 4.17 10.36
CA LYS A 90 -16.02 2.74 10.72
C LYS A 90 -15.27 2.45 12.03
N PHE A 91 -14.20 3.20 12.32
CA PHE A 91 -13.51 3.12 13.60
C PHE A 91 -14.38 3.62 14.75
N ILE A 92 -15.05 4.76 14.59
CA ILE A 92 -16.00 5.29 15.60
C ILE A 92 -17.15 4.30 15.83
N GLU A 93 -17.83 3.87 14.75
CA GLU A 93 -18.96 2.92 14.81
C GLU A 93 -18.54 1.54 15.32
N GLY A 94 -17.28 1.15 15.09
CA GLY A 94 -16.66 -0.08 15.57
C GLY A 94 -16.16 -0.01 17.02
N SER A 95 -16.71 0.90 17.82
CA SER A 95 -16.34 1.12 19.24
C SER A 95 -14.88 1.49 19.46
N GLY A 96 -14.28 2.20 18.49
CA GLY A 96 -12.87 2.57 18.51
C GLY A 96 -12.46 3.47 19.68
N TYR A 97 -13.34 4.38 20.10
CA TYR A 97 -13.10 5.26 21.24
C TYR A 97 -13.42 4.59 22.58
N GLU A 98 -14.21 3.52 22.58
CA GLU A 98 -14.65 2.82 23.80
C GLU A 98 -13.75 1.64 24.15
N ASN A 99 -13.01 1.10 23.19
CA ASN A 99 -12.18 -0.08 23.39
C ASN A 99 -10.71 0.30 23.70
N GLN A 100 -10.36 0.27 24.99
CA GLN A 100 -9.02 0.57 25.50
C GLN A 100 -7.90 -0.26 24.84
N THR A 101 -8.19 -1.44 24.30
CA THR A 101 -7.15 -2.30 23.69
C THR A 101 -6.49 -1.66 22.47
N TYR A 102 -7.14 -0.68 21.83
CA TYR A 102 -6.55 0.05 20.71
C TYR A 102 -5.65 1.21 21.14
N TRP A 103 -5.70 1.64 22.39
CA TRP A 103 -5.02 2.83 22.87
C TRP A 103 -3.73 2.45 23.61
N SER A 104 -2.75 3.36 23.59
CA SER A 104 -1.70 3.42 24.60
C SER A 104 -2.29 3.81 25.95
N GLU A 105 -1.56 3.56 27.04
CA GLU A 105 -2.02 3.93 28.38
C GLU A 105 -2.19 5.45 28.49
N GLU A 106 -1.21 6.22 28.01
CA GLU A 106 -1.23 7.67 27.97
C GLU A 106 -2.36 8.19 27.09
N GLY A 107 -2.57 7.58 25.93
CA GLY A 107 -3.65 7.93 25.01
C GLY A 107 -5.04 7.66 25.61
N TRP A 108 -5.20 6.55 26.32
CA TRP A 108 -6.45 6.21 26.99
C TRP A 108 -6.77 7.18 28.13
N GLN A 109 -5.76 7.51 28.95
CA GLN A 109 -5.89 8.48 30.03
C GLN A 109 -6.29 9.86 29.48
N TRP A 110 -5.59 10.35 28.46
CA TRP A 110 -5.89 11.62 27.80
C TRP A 110 -7.30 11.65 27.22
N ARG A 111 -7.68 10.62 26.45
CA ARG A 111 -9.01 10.51 25.84
C ARG A 111 -10.09 10.54 26.91
N THR A 112 -9.87 9.86 28.03
CA THR A 112 -10.83 9.77 29.13
C THR A 112 -10.95 11.09 29.89
N SER A 113 -9.82 11.75 30.22
CA SER A 113 -9.83 13.02 30.95
C SER A 113 -10.48 14.15 30.15
N GLU A 114 -10.23 14.18 28.84
CA GLU A 114 -10.77 15.19 27.92
C GLU A 114 -12.15 14.79 27.34
N THR A 115 -12.67 13.61 27.71
CA THR A 115 -13.95 13.05 27.20
C THR A 115 -14.02 13.01 25.66
N ILE A 116 -12.91 12.63 25.02
CA ILE A 116 -12.83 12.59 23.55
C ILE A 116 -13.59 11.37 23.03
N THR A 117 -14.48 11.60 22.07
CA THR A 117 -15.32 10.57 21.44
C THR A 117 -15.28 10.62 19.91
N LYS A 118 -14.68 11.67 19.33
CA LYS A 118 -14.57 11.92 17.90
C LYS A 118 -13.53 13.01 17.61
N PRO A 119 -13.04 13.14 16.37
CA PRO A 119 -12.09 14.17 15.98
C PRO A 119 -12.65 15.58 16.21
N ARG A 120 -11.75 16.56 16.41
CA ARG A 120 -12.10 17.94 16.77
C ARG A 120 -13.09 18.62 15.82
N PHE A 121 -12.99 18.35 14.52
CA PHE A 121 -13.80 19.00 13.48
C PHE A 121 -14.86 18.07 12.88
N TRP A 122 -15.19 16.97 13.57
CA TRP A 122 -16.09 15.94 13.03
C TRP A 122 -17.48 16.47 12.66
N ASP A 123 -18.04 17.39 13.44
CA ASP A 123 -19.40 17.91 13.16
C ASP A 123 -19.40 19.08 12.16
N ASP A 124 -18.23 19.47 11.63
CA ASP A 124 -18.12 20.53 10.62
C ASP A 124 -18.16 19.92 9.21
N GLU A 125 -19.26 20.18 8.49
CA GLU A 125 -19.49 19.65 7.14
C GLU A 125 -18.38 20.03 6.14
N ARG A 126 -17.64 21.11 6.39
CA ARG A 126 -16.50 21.53 5.55
C ARG A 126 -15.34 20.52 5.59
N PHE A 127 -15.27 19.70 6.64
CA PHE A 127 -14.16 18.80 6.93
C PHE A 127 -14.57 17.32 7.10
N ASN A 128 -15.87 16.98 6.99
CA ASN A 128 -16.38 15.62 7.22
C ASN A 128 -16.98 14.93 5.96
N GLY A 129 -16.55 15.33 4.76
CA GLY A 129 -16.90 14.60 3.54
C GLY A 129 -16.29 13.19 3.57
N PRO A 130 -17.00 12.11 3.15
CA PRO A 130 -16.56 10.72 3.35
C PRO A 130 -15.23 10.37 2.65
N ASP A 131 -14.94 11.00 1.50
CA ASP A 131 -13.70 10.78 0.74
C ASP A 131 -12.59 11.79 1.10
N GLN A 132 -12.88 12.75 1.99
CA GLN A 132 -11.87 13.69 2.46
C GLN A 132 -10.97 13.03 3.53
N PRO A 133 -9.69 13.43 3.61
CA PRO A 133 -8.84 13.04 4.73
C PRO A 133 -9.46 13.44 6.07
N VAL A 134 -9.38 12.56 7.07
CA VAL A 134 -9.76 12.92 8.43
C VAL A 134 -8.79 13.96 8.99
N VAL A 135 -9.34 14.99 9.65
CA VAL A 135 -8.56 16.09 10.24
C VAL A 135 -8.99 16.34 11.69
N GLY A 136 -8.13 17.03 12.44
CA GLY A 136 -8.41 17.32 13.85
C GLY A 136 -8.29 16.09 14.77
N VAL A 137 -7.51 15.09 14.35
CA VAL A 137 -7.11 13.94 15.17
C VAL A 137 -5.79 14.26 15.88
N SER A 138 -5.68 13.83 17.12
CA SER A 138 -4.42 13.80 17.89
C SER A 138 -3.52 12.65 17.45
N TYR A 139 -2.27 12.65 17.93
CA TYR A 139 -1.38 11.50 17.78
C TYR A 139 -1.97 10.20 18.34
N TYR A 140 -2.57 10.27 19.55
CA TYR A 140 -3.16 9.09 20.21
C TYR A 140 -4.33 8.50 19.42
N GLU A 141 -5.17 9.36 18.83
CA GLU A 141 -6.26 8.94 17.95
C GLU A 141 -5.74 8.26 16.68
N ALA A 142 -4.70 8.81 16.06
CA ALA A 142 -4.08 8.23 14.86
C ALA A 142 -3.44 6.86 15.16
N GLU A 143 -2.77 6.72 16.30
CA GLU A 143 -2.21 5.45 16.79
C GLU A 143 -3.31 4.41 17.04
N ALA A 144 -4.38 4.81 17.75
CA ALA A 144 -5.49 3.92 18.06
C ALA A 144 -6.23 3.44 16.80
N TYR A 145 -6.49 4.34 15.85
CA TYR A 145 -7.05 3.98 14.56
C TYR A 145 -6.16 2.98 13.82
N ALA A 146 -4.85 3.24 13.76
CA ALA A 146 -3.92 2.35 13.06
C ALA A 146 -3.97 0.94 13.68
N LYS A 147 -3.97 0.84 15.02
CA LYS A 147 -4.06 -0.44 15.73
C LYS A 147 -5.40 -1.15 15.48
N TRP A 148 -6.52 -0.42 15.51
CA TRP A 148 -7.84 -0.97 15.18
C TRP A 148 -7.90 -1.52 13.75
N ALA A 149 -7.28 -0.82 12.80
CA ALA A 149 -7.20 -1.24 11.41
C ALA A 149 -6.20 -2.39 11.14
N GLY A 150 -5.55 -2.94 12.18
CA GLY A 150 -4.50 -3.96 12.04
C GLY A 150 -3.21 -3.43 11.41
N LYS A 151 -2.96 -2.12 11.53
CA LYS A 151 -1.81 -1.39 10.98
C LYS A 151 -0.99 -0.76 12.12
N ARG A 152 -0.04 0.09 11.76
CA ARG A 152 0.71 0.97 12.66
C ARG A 152 1.03 2.29 11.96
N LEU A 153 1.43 3.30 12.71
CA LEU A 153 2.00 4.52 12.14
C LEU A 153 3.40 4.23 11.53
N PRO A 154 3.77 4.90 10.44
CA PRO A 154 5.13 4.86 9.92
C PRO A 154 6.08 5.58 10.89
N THR A 155 7.34 5.15 10.93
CA THR A 155 8.40 6.00 11.51
C THR A 155 8.70 7.17 10.58
N GLU A 156 9.37 8.21 11.10
CA GLU A 156 9.78 9.35 10.27
C GLU A 156 10.68 8.92 9.09
N GLN A 157 11.60 7.98 9.34
CA GLN A 157 12.49 7.43 8.31
C GLN A 157 11.71 6.64 7.25
N GLU A 158 10.72 5.85 7.66
CA GLU A 158 9.84 5.15 6.72
C GLU A 158 9.05 6.15 5.88
N TRP A 159 8.47 7.17 6.51
CA TRP A 159 7.71 8.20 5.80
C TRP A 159 8.58 8.94 4.78
N GLU A 160 9.77 9.39 5.16
CA GLU A 160 10.66 10.11 4.23
C GLU A 160 11.14 9.23 3.08
N LYS A 161 11.54 7.97 3.36
CA LYS A 161 11.94 7.03 2.31
C LYS A 161 10.80 6.80 1.31
N ALA A 162 9.57 6.63 1.80
CA ALA A 162 8.42 6.43 0.95
C ALA A 162 8.08 7.68 0.12
N ALA A 163 8.26 8.88 0.68
CA ALA A 163 7.99 10.14 -0.01
C ALA A 163 9.06 10.51 -1.06
N ARG A 164 10.35 10.35 -0.74
CA ARG A 164 11.46 10.79 -1.60
C ARG A 164 12.06 9.69 -2.48
N GLY A 165 11.81 8.43 -2.16
CA GLY A 165 12.51 7.31 -2.77
C GLY A 165 13.94 7.16 -2.23
N THR A 166 14.84 6.60 -3.05
CA THR A 166 16.22 6.28 -2.66
C THR A 166 17.26 7.22 -3.29
N ASP A 167 16.85 8.12 -4.19
CA ASP A 167 17.72 8.99 -4.99
C ASP A 167 17.82 10.43 -4.45
N GLY A 168 17.24 10.71 -3.26
CA GLY A 168 17.43 11.97 -2.54
C GLY A 168 16.80 13.19 -3.21
N ARG A 169 15.62 13.00 -3.83
CA ARG A 169 14.84 14.06 -4.48
C ARG A 169 14.44 15.15 -3.50
N LYS A 170 14.32 16.37 -4.01
CA LYS A 170 13.82 17.50 -3.21
C LYS A 170 12.32 17.34 -2.93
N TYR A 171 11.57 16.88 -3.93
CA TYR A 171 10.14 16.64 -3.87
C TYR A 171 9.79 15.22 -4.33
N PRO A 172 8.66 14.66 -3.91
CA PRO A 172 8.22 13.32 -4.35
C PRO A 172 8.12 13.17 -5.88
N TRP A 173 7.82 14.26 -6.59
CA TRP A 173 7.63 14.28 -8.05
C TRP A 173 8.90 14.59 -8.87
N GLY A 174 10.06 14.79 -8.22
CA GLY A 174 11.31 15.17 -8.89
C GLY A 174 11.84 16.52 -8.43
#